data_AF-A0A259K4G9-F1
#
_entry.id   AF-A0A259K4G9-F1
#
_cell.length_a   1.000
_cell.length_b   1.000
_cell.length_c   1.000
_cell.angle_alpha   90.00
_cell.angle_beta   90.00
_cell.angle_gamma   90.00
#
_symmetry.space_group_name_H-M   'P 1'
#
loop_
_entity.id
_entity.type
_entity.pdbx_description
1 polymer ?
#
loop_
_entity_poly.entity_id
_entity_poly.type
_entity_poly.pdbx_seq_one_letter_code
_entity_poly.pdbx_strand_id
1 'polypeptide(L)'
;MAPAPVRADTGLDSHWERRFKAGSIDPDFTLDLHGHTLDSAHDRLDDGLMQAKALGARVVLVIAGKPRPVEAADRGDRRGAIRAKLLDWLAAGPHGSDIAAIRKAHRRHGGEGALYLVLRRRR
;
A
#
# COMPACT_ATOMS: atom_id res chain seq x y z
N MET A 1 -24.35 35.22 -7.51
CA MET A 1 -23.23 34.47 -6.90
C MET A 1 -23.44 33.00 -7.25
N ALA A 2 -22.77 32.49 -8.28
CA ALA A 2 -22.94 31.10 -8.72
C ALA A 2 -22.18 30.16 -7.77
N PRO A 3 -22.75 29.01 -7.36
CA PRO A 3 -22.03 28.06 -6.52
C PRO A 3 -20.84 27.49 -7.29
N ALA A 4 -19.67 27.53 -6.66
CA ALA A 4 -18.45 26.95 -7.21
C ALA A 4 -18.66 25.45 -7.49
N PRO A 5 -18.16 24.91 -8.61
CA PRO A 5 -18.28 23.49 -8.88
C PRO A 5 -17.54 22.72 -7.79
N VAL A 6 -18.28 21.84 -7.10
CA VAL A 6 -17.71 20.80 -6.26
C VAL A 6 -16.75 20.01 -7.14
N ARG A 7 -15.44 20.21 -6.95
CA ARG A 7 -14.43 19.42 -7.63
C ARG A 7 -14.67 17.98 -7.24
N ALA A 8 -15.16 17.20 -8.20
CA ALA A 8 -15.22 15.77 -8.09
C ALA A 8 -13.83 15.25 -7.68
N ASP A 9 -13.82 14.25 -6.80
CA ASP A 9 -12.64 13.53 -6.31
C ASP A 9 -12.04 12.67 -7.45
N THR A 10 -11.67 13.32 -8.56
CA THR A 10 -11.09 12.69 -9.74
C THR A 10 -9.61 12.45 -9.49
N GLY A 11 -9.32 11.34 -8.82
CA GLY A 11 -8.09 10.57 -8.91
C GLY A 11 -6.79 11.35 -8.77
N LEU A 12 -6.17 11.27 -7.58
CA LEU A 12 -4.74 11.55 -7.32
C LEU A 12 -4.07 12.48 -8.34
N ASP A 13 -4.02 13.78 -8.05
CA ASP A 13 -3.48 14.80 -8.95
C ASP A 13 -2.18 14.37 -9.64
N SER A 14 -1.97 14.79 -10.89
CA SER A 14 -0.74 14.52 -11.66
C SER A 14 0.54 14.96 -10.92
N HIS A 15 0.42 15.89 -9.97
CA HIS A 15 1.48 16.25 -9.04
C HIS A 15 1.87 15.10 -8.09
N TRP A 16 0.90 14.44 -7.47
CA TRP A 16 1.14 13.28 -6.61
C TRP A 16 1.76 12.13 -7.39
N GLU A 17 1.28 11.85 -8.60
CA GLU A 17 1.86 10.82 -9.46
C GLU A 17 3.33 11.09 -9.78
N ARG A 18 3.68 12.35 -10.09
CA ARG A 18 5.07 12.75 -10.31
C ARG A 18 5.92 12.54 -9.07
N ARG A 19 5.41 12.86 -7.88
CA ARG A 19 6.14 12.65 -6.62
C ARG A 19 6.34 11.16 -6.30
N PHE A 20 5.32 10.33 -6.51
CA PHE A 20 5.46 8.88 -6.35
C PHE A 20 6.52 8.30 -7.31
N LYS A 21 6.50 8.71 -8.58
CA LYS A 21 7.49 8.29 -9.59
C LYS A 21 8.89 8.79 -9.28
N ALA A 22 9.05 10.03 -8.81
CA ALA A 22 10.33 10.59 -8.39
C ALA A 22 10.82 10.03 -7.03
N GLY A 23 9.97 9.27 -6.34
CA GLY A 23 10.22 8.78 -5.00
C GLY A 23 9.92 9.80 -3.91
N SER A 24 9.87 11.11 -4.17
CA SER A 24 9.81 12.24 -3.21
C SER A 24 8.55 12.36 -2.34
N ILE A 25 7.77 11.30 -2.21
CA ILE A 25 6.76 11.15 -1.17
C ILE A 25 7.43 10.56 0.07
N ASP A 26 7.21 11.18 1.22
CA ASP A 26 7.54 10.58 2.52
C ASP A 26 6.28 9.92 3.08
N PRO A 27 6.31 8.60 3.36
CA PRO A 27 5.16 7.91 3.95
C PRO A 27 4.90 8.42 5.38
N ASP A 28 3.63 8.61 5.73
CA ASP A 28 3.23 8.96 7.10
C ASP A 28 3.32 7.75 8.03
N PHE A 29 3.15 6.55 7.47
CA PHE A 29 3.22 5.28 8.20
C PHE A 29 3.94 4.23 7.36
N THR A 30 4.80 3.42 7.99
CA THR A 30 5.45 2.27 7.34
C THR A 30 5.03 1.00 8.02
N LEU A 31 4.44 0.10 7.25
CA LEU A 31 4.00 -1.21 7.67
C LEU A 31 4.92 -2.26 7.06
N ASP A 32 5.69 -2.93 7.92
CA ASP A 32 6.55 -4.02 7.49
C ASP A 32 5.85 -5.38 7.70
N LEU A 33 5.77 -6.15 6.62
CA LEU A 33 5.23 -7.51 6.56
C LEU A 33 6.29 -8.53 6.15
N HIS A 34 7.54 -8.11 5.89
CA HIS A 34 8.58 -9.05 5.50
C HIS A 34 8.86 -10.06 6.62
N GLY A 35 9.23 -11.29 6.25
CA GLY A 35 9.58 -12.33 7.22
C GLY A 35 8.39 -12.98 7.93
N HIS A 36 7.18 -12.43 7.79
CA HIS A 36 5.95 -13.05 8.29
C HIS A 36 5.54 -14.28 7.46
N THR A 37 4.74 -15.15 8.08
CA THR A 37 3.92 -16.14 7.36
C THR A 37 2.74 -15.44 6.69
N LEU A 38 2.05 -16.09 5.74
CA LEU A 38 0.87 -15.49 5.09
C LEU A 38 -0.20 -15.07 6.10
N ASP A 39 -0.48 -15.94 7.07
CA ASP A 39 -1.48 -15.72 8.11
C ASP A 39 -1.10 -14.53 9.03
N SER A 40 0.09 -14.56 9.64
CA SER A 40 0.56 -13.46 10.49
C SER A 40 0.75 -12.13 9.73
N ALA A 41 1.05 -12.17 8.43
CA ALA A 41 1.13 -10.98 7.60
C ALA A 41 -0.25 -10.37 7.31
N HIS A 42 -1.28 -11.20 7.18
CA HIS A 42 -2.65 -10.76 6.99
C HIS A 42 -3.17 -10.06 8.25
N ASP A 43 -2.96 -10.65 9.43
CA ASP A 43 -3.34 -10.04 10.70
C ASP A 43 -2.57 -8.72 10.94
N ARG A 44 -1.25 -8.73 10.69
CA ARG A 44 -0.42 -7.54 10.80
C ARG A 44 -0.85 -6.43 9.83
N LEU A 45 -1.33 -6.79 8.64
CA LEU A 45 -1.89 -5.84 7.68
C LEU A 45 -3.15 -5.18 8.21
N ASP A 46 -4.06 -5.96 8.78
CA ASP A 46 -5.31 -5.45 9.35
C ASP A 46 -5.05 -4.47 10.49
N ASP A 47 -4.26 -4.90 11.49
CA ASP A 47 -3.88 -4.08 12.65
C ASP A 47 -3.14 -2.80 12.22
N GLY A 48 -2.21 -2.94 11.28
CA GLY A 48 -1.41 -1.83 10.77
C GLY A 48 -2.26 -0.77 10.05
N LEU A 49 -3.24 -1.19 9.25
CA LEU A 49 -4.16 -0.27 8.58
C LEU A 49 -5.11 0.40 9.57
N MET A 50 -5.59 -0.34 10.57
CA MET A 50 -6.39 0.24 11.65
C MET A 50 -5.61 1.33 12.40
N GLN A 51 -4.35 1.06 12.74
CA GLN A 51 -3.47 2.02 13.40
C GLN A 51 -3.18 3.24 12.51
N ALA A 52 -2.83 3.04 11.24
CA ALA A 52 -2.56 4.12 10.30
C ALA A 52 -3.77 5.05 10.13
N LYS A 53 -4.98 4.47 10.04
CA LYS A 53 -6.24 5.22 10.02
C LYS A 53 -6.47 6.02 11.29
N ALA A 54 -6.22 5.43 12.46
CA ALA A 54 -6.35 6.12 13.74
C ALA A 54 -5.37 7.30 13.88
N LEU A 55 -4.17 7.19 13.31
CA LEU A 55 -3.17 8.25 13.24
C LEU A 55 -3.47 9.32 12.17
N GLY A 56 -4.50 9.12 11.34
CA GLY A 56 -4.82 10.02 10.23
C GLY A 56 -3.80 9.99 9.09
N ALA A 57 -3.03 8.91 8.95
CA ALA A 57 -2.04 8.74 7.90
C ALA A 57 -2.69 8.87 6.51
N ARG A 58 -2.03 9.58 5.60
CA ARG A 58 -2.49 9.74 4.21
C ARG A 58 -1.81 8.76 3.28
N VAL A 59 -0.52 8.50 3.50
CA VAL A 59 0.30 7.57 2.73
C VAL A 59 0.87 6.52 3.67
N VAL A 60 0.53 5.26 3.39
CA VAL A 60 1.11 4.09 4.06
C VAL A 60 2.05 3.39 3.10
N LEU A 61 3.30 3.18 3.51
CA LEU A 61 4.23 2.30 2.80
C LEU A 61 4.12 0.89 3.37
N VAL A 62 3.70 -0.08 2.54
CA VAL A 62 3.64 -1.49 2.93
C VAL A 62 4.81 -2.24 2.30
N ILE A 63 5.64 -2.87 3.12
CA ILE A 63 6.83 -3.62 2.70
C ILE A 63 6.52 -5.11 2.84
N ALA A 64 6.40 -5.83 1.73
CA ALA A 64 6.02 -7.25 1.69
C ALA A 64 7.18 -8.18 1.26
N GLY A 65 8.38 -7.61 1.04
CA GLY A 65 9.54 -8.31 0.51
C GLY A 65 9.53 -8.45 -1.02
N LYS A 66 10.72 -8.51 -1.64
CA LYS A 66 10.86 -8.60 -3.10
C LYS A 66 10.53 -10.01 -3.60
N PRO A 67 9.67 -10.17 -4.62
CA PRO A 67 9.64 -11.40 -5.39
C PRO A 67 10.98 -11.52 -6.14
N ARG A 68 11.68 -12.65 -6.04
CA ARG A 68 12.82 -12.96 -6.92
C ARG A 68 12.36 -14.02 -7.92
N PRO A 69 12.87 -14.02 -9.15
CA PRO A 69 12.76 -15.19 -10.01
C PRO A 69 13.55 -16.32 -9.35
N VAL A 70 12.85 -17.23 -8.67
CA VAL A 70 13.47 -18.41 -8.05
C VAL A 70 13.36 -19.60 -9.02
N GLU A 71 14.42 -20.40 -9.08
CA GLU A 71 14.42 -21.68 -9.77
C GLU A 71 13.39 -22.64 -9.14
N ALA A 72 12.91 -23.60 -9.93
CA ALA A 72 11.75 -24.43 -9.67
C ALA A 72 11.76 -25.19 -8.32
N ALA A 73 12.93 -25.36 -7.69
CA ALA A 73 13.14 -26.09 -6.45
C ALA A 73 12.72 -25.32 -5.17
N ASP A 74 12.68 -23.98 -5.19
CA ASP A 74 12.30 -23.14 -4.04
C ASP A 74 10.82 -22.72 -4.05
N ARG A 75 10.03 -23.20 -5.02
CA ARG A 75 8.59 -22.86 -5.17
C ARG A 75 7.70 -23.30 -4.01
N GLY A 76 8.22 -24.13 -3.10
CA GLY A 76 7.46 -24.70 -1.99
C GLY A 76 7.23 -23.76 -0.81
N ASP A 77 8.00 -22.69 -0.61
CA ASP A 77 7.93 -21.99 0.68
C ASP A 77 8.26 -20.48 0.66
N ARG A 78 7.26 -19.67 1.06
CA ARG A 78 7.35 -18.33 1.66
C ARG A 78 7.80 -17.10 0.86
N ARG A 79 8.70 -17.15 -0.12
CA ARG A 79 9.34 -15.91 -0.61
C ARG A 79 8.58 -15.17 -1.72
N GLY A 80 7.96 -14.03 -1.37
CA GLY A 80 7.17 -13.18 -2.28
C GLY A 80 5.67 -13.45 -2.27
N ALA A 81 5.22 -14.45 -1.51
CA ALA A 81 3.80 -14.84 -1.43
C ALA A 81 2.92 -13.75 -0.82
N ILE A 82 3.42 -13.05 0.21
CA ILE A 82 2.73 -11.90 0.83
C ILE A 82 2.48 -10.82 -0.22
N ARG A 83 3.49 -10.47 -1.02
CA ARG A 83 3.37 -9.44 -2.05
C ARG A 83 2.32 -9.79 -3.12
N ALA A 84 2.22 -11.07 -3.47
CA ALA A 84 1.24 -11.59 -4.41
C ALA A 84 -0.19 -11.55 -3.85
N LYS A 85 -0.37 -11.85 -2.56
CA LYS A 85 -1.68 -11.87 -1.88
C LYS A 85 -2.15 -10.50 -1.40
N LEU A 86 -1.25 -9.54 -1.26
CA LEU A 86 -1.55 -8.23 -0.67
C LEU A 86 -2.72 -7.51 -1.36
N LEU A 87 -2.80 -7.55 -2.70
CA LEU A 87 -3.92 -6.90 -3.41
C LEU A 87 -5.25 -7.62 -3.16
N ASP A 88 -5.24 -8.95 -3.13
CA ASP A 88 -6.43 -9.75 -2.84
C ASP A 88 -6.95 -9.49 -1.43
N TRP A 89 -6.04 -9.43 -0.44
CA TRP A 89 -6.40 -9.11 0.95
C TRP A 89 -6.97 -7.71 1.10
N LEU A 90 -6.39 -6.71 0.42
CA LEU A 90 -6.92 -5.34 0.45
C LEU A 90 -8.30 -5.23 -0.23
N ALA A 91 -8.57 -6.05 -1.24
CA ALA A 91 -9.85 -6.09 -1.93
C ALA A 91 -10.95 -6.83 -1.15
N ALA A 92 -10.58 -7.93 -0.47
CA ALA A 92 -11.50 -8.75 0.32
C ALA A 92 -11.70 -8.23 1.76
N GLY A 93 -10.73 -7.49 2.28
CA GLY A 93 -10.71 -7.00 3.66
C GLY A 93 -11.54 -5.74 3.89
N PRO A 94 -11.74 -5.35 5.16
CA PRO A 94 -12.63 -4.26 5.55
C PRO A 94 -12.09 -2.86 5.19
N HIS A 95 -10.80 -2.74 4.88
CA HIS A 95 -10.14 -1.44 4.64
C HIS A 95 -10.18 -0.99 3.18
N GLY A 96 -10.69 -1.80 2.25
CA GLY A 96 -10.69 -1.47 0.81
C GLY A 96 -11.40 -0.15 0.50
N SER A 97 -12.51 0.15 1.20
CA SER A 97 -13.25 1.41 1.05
C SER A 97 -12.51 2.63 1.61
N ASP A 98 -11.46 2.45 2.42
CA ASP A 98 -10.64 3.54 2.93
C ASP A 98 -9.44 3.85 2.03
N ILE A 99 -9.20 3.04 0.99
CA ILE A 99 -8.06 3.22 0.09
C ILE A 99 -8.52 4.01 -1.14
N ALA A 100 -7.93 5.20 -1.33
CA ALA A 100 -8.13 6.03 -2.50
C ALA A 100 -7.37 5.48 -3.71
N ALA A 101 -6.15 4.96 -3.48
CA ALA A 101 -5.40 4.29 -4.52
C ALA A 101 -4.23 3.45 -3.99
N ILE A 102 -3.76 2.56 -4.86
CA ILE A 102 -2.58 1.73 -4.64
C ILE A 102 -1.55 2.06 -5.72
N ARG A 103 -0.28 2.21 -5.34
CA ARG A 103 0.83 2.49 -6.27
C ARG A 103 2.04 1.61 -5.94
N LYS A 104 2.80 1.23 -6.96
CA LYS A 104 4.10 0.56 -6.75
C LYS A 104 5.04 1.51 -6.00
N ALA A 105 5.78 0.98 -5.03
CA ALA A 105 6.75 1.79 -4.31
C ALA A 105 7.93 2.17 -5.23
N HIS A 106 8.53 3.33 -4.96
CA HIS A 106 9.76 3.72 -5.63
C HIS A 106 10.93 2.84 -5.17
N ARG A 107 11.98 2.71 -5.99
CA ARG A 107 13.17 1.88 -5.67
C ARG A 107 13.79 2.21 -4.31
N ARG A 108 13.73 3.49 -3.91
CA ARG A 108 14.26 3.98 -2.62
C ARG A 108 13.47 3.49 -1.40
N HIS A 109 12.22 3.08 -1.61
CA HIS A 109 11.29 2.60 -0.58
C HIS A 109 10.93 1.11 -0.78
N GLY A 110 11.85 0.32 -1.33
CA GLY A 110 11.68 -1.14 -1.49
C GLY A 110 11.25 -1.59 -2.89
N GLY A 111 10.83 -0.69 -3.77
CA GLY A 111 10.56 -0.99 -5.18
C GLY A 111 9.46 -2.04 -5.35
N GLU A 112 9.75 -3.11 -6.09
CA GLU A 112 8.79 -4.17 -6.39
C GLU A 112 8.28 -4.91 -5.14
N GLY A 113 9.08 -4.93 -4.06
CA GLY A 113 8.70 -5.56 -2.80
C GLY A 113 7.81 -4.71 -1.90
N ALA A 114 7.39 -3.52 -2.35
CA ALA A 114 6.59 -2.61 -1.55
C ALA A 114 5.50 -1.89 -2.36
N LEU A 115 4.50 -1.37 -1.65
CA LEU A 115 3.38 -0.60 -2.17
C LEU A 115 3.19 0.68 -1.36
N TYR A 116 2.78 1.75 -2.03
CA TYR A 116 2.11 2.86 -1.37
C TYR A 116 0.60 2.62 -1.39
N LEU A 117 -0.03 2.74 -0.24
CA LEU A 117 -1.47 2.85 -0.09
C LEU A 117 -1.79 4.31 0.24
N VAL A 118 -2.62 4.93 -0.60
CA VAL A 118 -3.13 6.28 -0.35
C VAL A 118 -4.49 6.12 0.30
N LEU A 119 -4.62 6.55 1.56
CA LEU A 119 -5.86 6.47 2.32
C LEU A 119 -6.77 7.66 2.01
N ARG A 120 -8.09 7.46 2.03
CA ARG A 120 -9.09 8.50 1.92
C ARG A 120 -9.03 9.42 3.13
N ARG A 121 -9.42 10.67 2.94
CA ARG A 121 -9.44 11.66 4.02
C ARG A 121 -10.71 11.34 4.81
N ARG A 122 -10.58 10.92 6.07
CA ARG A 122 -11.74 10.85 6.96
C ARG A 122 -12.26 12.29 7.11
N ARG A 123 -13.50 12.52 6.69
CA ARG A 123 -14.19 13.80 6.88
C ARG A 123 -14.60 13.98 8.33
#